data_AF-Q48AC3-F1
#
_entry.id   AF-Q48AC3-F1
#
_cell.length_a   1.000
_cell.length_b   1.000
_cell.length_c   1.000
_cell.angle_alpha   90.00
_cell.angle_beta   90.00
_cell.angle_gamma   90.00
#
_symmetry.space_group_name_H-M   'P 1'
#
loop_
_entity.id
_entity.type
_entity.pdbx_description
1 polymer ?
#
loop_
_entity_poly.entity_id
_entity_poly.type
_entity_poly.pdbx_seq_one_letter_code
_entity_poly.pdbx_strand_id
1 'polypeptide(L)'
;MSKETPAHHLPVAHPPKRLWQKISSIIAKGSFGLAAIGAVVTIIYGNDVEADIKAALGATTFFCVAVGVVCQAMGSTSIPNLKPTPKELDDKK
;
A
#
# COMPACT_ATOMS: atom_id res chain seq x y z
N MET A 1 -4.11 -20.69 -41.22
CA MET A 1 -4.62 -19.95 -40.04
C MET A 1 -4.06 -20.62 -38.80
N SER A 2 -2.97 -20.10 -38.22
CA SER A 2 -2.43 -20.61 -36.96
C SER A 2 -3.19 -19.96 -35.80
N LYS A 3 -3.88 -20.77 -34.99
CA LYS A 3 -4.57 -20.33 -33.77
C LYS A 3 -3.52 -20.17 -32.68
N GLU A 4 -3.02 -18.96 -32.48
CA GLU A 4 -2.23 -18.64 -31.28
C GLU A 4 -3.18 -18.59 -30.08
N THR A 5 -3.12 -19.62 -29.24
CA THR A 5 -3.75 -19.63 -27.92
C THR A 5 -3.02 -18.64 -27.00
N PRO A 6 -3.73 -17.79 -26.24
CA PRO A 6 -3.12 -16.77 -25.40
C PRO A 6 -2.18 -17.41 -24.37
N ALA A 7 -0.98 -16.83 -24.21
CA ALA A 7 0.12 -17.31 -23.39
C ALA A 7 -0.15 -17.21 -21.87
N HIS A 8 -1.18 -17.90 -21.37
CA HIS A 8 -1.54 -17.96 -19.94
C HIS A 8 -0.65 -18.91 -19.11
N HIS A 9 0.35 -19.56 -19.72
CA HIS A 9 1.22 -20.55 -19.06
C HIS A 9 2.63 -20.03 -18.72
N LEU A 10 2.92 -18.74 -19.00
CA LEU A 10 4.20 -18.14 -18.63
C LEU A 10 4.14 -17.73 -17.15
N PRO A 11 5.13 -18.14 -16.31
CA PRO A 11 5.18 -17.72 -14.92
C PRO A 11 5.32 -16.20 -14.88
N VAL A 12 4.29 -15.53 -14.37
CA VAL A 12 4.30 -14.09 -14.14
C VAL A 12 5.30 -13.81 -13.01
N ALA A 13 6.54 -13.52 -13.38
CA ALA A 13 7.58 -13.14 -12.44
C ALA A 13 7.27 -11.73 -11.90
N HIS A 14 6.62 -11.67 -10.74
CA HIS A 14 6.42 -10.40 -10.06
C HIS A 14 7.77 -9.83 -9.62
N PRO A 15 8.12 -8.58 -10.01
CA PRO A 15 9.36 -7.97 -9.57
C PRO A 15 9.38 -7.89 -8.03
N PRO A 16 10.54 -8.13 -7.39
CA PRO A 16 10.62 -8.15 -5.94
C PRO A 16 10.21 -6.80 -5.35
N LYS A 17 9.38 -6.83 -4.31
CA LYS A 17 8.92 -5.62 -3.62
C LYS A 17 10.11 -4.81 -3.11
N ARG A 18 10.23 -3.57 -3.59
CA ARG A 18 11.32 -2.67 -3.24
C ARG A 18 11.22 -2.23 -1.77
N LEU A 19 12.35 -1.80 -1.18
CA LEU A 19 12.41 -1.32 0.21
C LEU A 19 11.33 -0.28 0.53
N TRP A 20 11.12 0.69 -0.36
CA TRP A 20 10.09 1.72 -0.21
C TRP A 20 8.67 1.16 -0.16
N GLN A 21 8.34 0.16 -0.98
CA GLN A 21 7.02 -0.48 -0.94
C GLN A 21 6.80 -1.27 0.35
N LYS A 22 7.86 -1.90 0.89
CA LYS A 22 7.81 -2.58 2.19
C LYS A 22 7.55 -1.58 3.32
N ILE A 23 8.27 -0.46 3.33
CA ILE A 23 8.09 0.61 4.33
C ILE A 23 6.67 1.16 4.26
N SER A 24 6.17 1.50 3.06
CA SER A 24 4.78 1.97 2.90
C SER A 24 3.75 0.95 3.40
N SER A 25 3.97 -0.34 3.15
CA SER A 25 3.04 -1.38 3.61
C SER A 25 3.06 -1.56 5.14
N ILE A 26 4.20 -1.35 5.80
CA ILE A 26 4.29 -1.35 7.27
C ILE A 26 3.56 -0.14 7.85
N ILE A 27 3.80 1.05 7.29
CA ILE A 27 3.13 2.30 7.71
C ILE A 27 1.62 2.14 7.56
N ALA A 28 1.15 1.60 6.42
CA ALA A 28 -0.27 1.39 6.18
C ALA A 28 -0.94 0.55 7.27
N LYS A 29 -0.32 -0.58 7.64
CA LYS A 29 -0.82 -1.46 8.71
C LYS A 29 -0.86 -0.74 10.06
N GLY A 30 0.19 0.01 10.39
CA GLY A 30 0.25 0.82 11.62
C GLY A 30 -0.86 1.88 11.66
N SER A 31 -1.08 2.60 10.56
CA SER A 31 -2.12 3.62 10.45
C SER A 31 -3.53 3.04 10.60
N PHE A 32 -3.82 1.90 9.98
CA PHE A 32 -5.11 1.23 10.16
C PHE A 32 -5.31 0.70 11.59
N GLY A 33 -4.26 0.17 12.21
CA GLY A 33 -4.31 -0.23 13.62
C GLY A 33 -4.62 0.93 14.55
N LEU A 34 -3.96 2.07 14.35
CA LEU A 34 -4.18 3.27 15.15
C LEU A 34 -5.58 3.86 14.92
N ALA A 35 -6.06 3.87 13.67
CA ALA A 35 -7.42 4.30 13.34
C ALA A 35 -8.48 3.42 14.02
N ALA A 36 -8.27 2.09 14.03
CA ALA A 36 -9.19 1.18 14.71
C ALA A 36 -9.26 1.46 16.22
N ILE A 37 -8.11 1.67 16.87
CA ILE A 37 -8.05 2.03 18.29
C ILE A 37 -8.74 3.39 18.52
N GLY A 38 -8.45 4.39 17.70
CA GLY A 38 -9.08 5.71 17.79
C GLY A 38 -10.61 5.66 17.65
N ALA A 39 -11.11 4.83 16.73
CA ALA A 39 -12.54 4.60 16.56
C ALA A 39 -13.17 3.97 17.81
N VAL A 40 -12.55 2.94 18.39
CA VAL A 40 -13.03 2.28 19.62
C VAL A 40 -13.06 3.27 20.79
N VAL A 41 -12.00 4.04 20.99
CA VAL A 41 -11.93 5.07 22.04
C VAL A 41 -13.04 6.11 21.86
N THR A 42 -13.29 6.54 20.62
CA THR A 42 -14.34 7.51 20.30
C THR A 42 -15.73 6.96 20.59
N ILE A 43 -15.98 5.66 20.34
CA ILE A 43 -17.26 5.03 20.64
C ILE A 43 -17.51 4.93 22.16
N ILE A 44 -16.48 4.60 22.94
CA ILE A 44 -16.61 4.39 24.39
C ILE A 44 -16.67 5.74 25.14
N TYR A 45 -15.79 6.69 24.80
CA TYR A 45 -15.58 7.91 25.56
C TYR A 45 -16.04 9.19 24.84
N GLY A 46 -16.50 9.09 23.59
CA GLY A 46 -16.81 10.26 22.76
C GLY A 46 -17.98 11.12 23.25
N ASN A 47 -18.77 10.64 24.20
CA ASN A 47 -19.82 11.44 24.84
C ASN A 47 -19.37 12.12 26.14
N ASP A 48 -18.24 11.68 26.71
CA ASP A 48 -17.72 12.18 27.99
C ASP A 48 -16.55 13.17 27.82
N VAL A 49 -16.15 13.46 26.57
CA VAL A 49 -15.07 14.40 26.24
C VAL A 49 -15.62 15.72 25.67
N GLU A 50 -14.89 16.81 25.90
CA GLU A 50 -15.20 18.12 25.30
C GLU A 50 -15.28 18.07 23.78
N ALA A 51 -16.08 18.96 23.19
CA ALA A 51 -16.35 19.01 21.75
C ALA A 51 -15.06 19.10 20.92
N ASP A 52 -14.07 19.87 21.38
CA ASP A 52 -12.80 20.07 20.68
C ASP A 52 -11.96 18.78 20.68
N ILE A 53 -11.96 18.05 21.80
CA ILE A 53 -11.28 16.75 21.91
C ILE A 53 -11.99 15.71 21.04
N LYS A 54 -13.33 15.69 21.04
CA LYS A 54 -14.12 14.81 20.18
C LYS A 54 -13.84 15.04 18.70
N ALA A 55 -13.77 16.31 18.29
CA ALA A 55 -13.41 16.68 16.93
C ALA A 55 -11.99 16.27 16.57
N ALA A 56 -11.03 16.46 17.49
CA ALA A 56 -9.64 16.04 17.30
C ALA A 56 -9.49 14.51 17.18
N LEU A 57 -10.24 13.73 17.97
CA LEU A 57 -10.28 12.27 17.86
C LEU A 57 -10.82 11.81 16.49
N GLY A 58 -11.90 12.43 16.03
CA GLY A 58 -12.46 12.19 14.70
C GLY A 58 -11.48 12.52 13.58
N ALA A 59 -10.86 13.70 13.63
CA ALA A 59 -9.89 14.16 12.64
C ALA A 59 -8.65 13.26 12.59
N THR A 60 -8.11 12.89 13.76
CA THR A 60 -6.93 12.01 13.84
C THR A 60 -7.22 10.63 13.28
N THR A 61 -8.40 10.08 13.61
CA THR A 61 -8.83 8.77 13.10
C THR A 61 -8.99 8.81 11.57
N PHE A 62 -9.64 9.85 11.04
CA PHE A 62 -9.79 10.06 9.60
C PHE A 62 -8.43 10.18 8.89
N PHE A 63 -7.52 10.97 9.45
CA PHE A 63 -6.17 11.14 8.91
C PHE A 63 -5.41 9.81 8.88
N CYS A 64 -5.48 9.00 9.94
CA CYS A 64 -4.85 7.69 9.98
C CYS A 64 -5.41 6.76 8.90
N VAL A 65 -6.72 6.77 8.67
CA VAL A 65 -7.32 6.00 7.56
C VAL A 65 -6.81 6.49 6.22
N ALA A 66 -6.82 7.80 5.98
CA ALA A 66 -6.37 8.38 4.71
C ALA A 66 -4.91 8.02 4.38
N VAL A 67 -4.00 8.20 5.35
CA VAL A 67 -2.59 7.80 5.22
C VAL A 67 -2.48 6.30 4.99
N GLY A 68 -3.24 5.49 5.74
CA GLY A 68 -3.29 4.04 5.59
C GLY A 68 -3.63 3.61 4.17
N VAL A 69 -4.68 4.19 3.59
CA VAL A 69 -5.13 3.89 2.22
C VAL A 69 -4.06 4.25 1.19
N VAL A 70 -3.48 5.46 1.27
CA VAL A 70 -2.46 5.92 0.32
C VAL A 70 -1.21 5.03 0.40
N CYS A 71 -0.72 4.76 1.61
CA CYS A 71 0.44 3.89 1.82
C CYS A 71 0.19 2.43 1.39
N GLN A 72 -1.03 1.91 1.60
CA GLN A 72 -1.41 0.59 1.15
C GLN A 72 -1.44 0.50 -0.37
N ALA A 73 -2.00 1.51 -1.04
CA ALA A 73 -2.02 1.59 -2.50
C ALA A 73 -0.59 1.58 -3.06
N MET A 74 0.29 2.46 -2.55
CA MET A 74 1.70 2.52 -2.96
C MET A 74 2.43 1.18 -2.74
N GLY A 75 2.25 0.53 -1.59
CA GLY A 75 2.87 -0.76 -1.27
C GLY A 75 2.30 -1.97 -2.02
N SER A 76 1.14 -1.81 -2.64
CA SER A 76 0.46 -2.85 -3.43
C SER A 76 0.76 -2.76 -4.93
N THR A 77 1.29 -1.63 -5.40
CA THR A 77 1.70 -1.49 -6.80
C THR A 77 2.85 -2.44 -7.16
N SER A 78 2.83 -2.99 -8.38
CA SER A 78 3.92 -3.77 -8.95
C SER A 78 4.66 -2.91 -9.97
N ILE A 79 5.53 -2.00 -9.52
CA ILE A 79 6.25 -1.12 -10.45
C ILE A 79 7.31 -1.96 -11.20
N PRO A 80 7.23 -2.08 -12.54
CA PRO A 80 8.22 -2.80 -13.32
C PRO A 80 9.59 -2.15 -13.18
N ASN A 81 10.66 -2.94 -13.26
CA ASN A 81 12.00 -2.38 -13.28
C ASN A 81 12.27 -1.72 -14.64
N LEU A 82 12.10 -0.39 -14.73
CA LEU A 82 12.36 0.38 -15.95
C LEU A 82 13.86 0.60 -16.23
N LYS A 83 14.76 -0.04 -15.48
CA LYS A 83 16.19 0.07 -15.75
C LYS A 83 16.45 -0.62 -17.11
N PRO A 84 17.01 0.09 -18.11
CA PRO A 84 17.34 -0.54 -19.38
C PRO A 84 18.31 -1.69 -19.12
N THR A 85 18.00 -2.88 -19.64
CA THR A 85 18.96 -3.98 -19.67
C THR A 85 20.18 -3.51 -20.47
N PRO A 86 21.41 -3.56 -19.93
CA PRO A 86 22.59 -3.24 -20.72
C PRO A 86 22.63 -4.15 -21.95
N LYS A 87 22.70 -3.56 -23.15
CA LYS A 87 22.73 -4.25 -24.45
C LYS A 87 24.07 -4.99 -24.71
N GLU A 88 24.81 -5.39 -23.69
CA GLU A 88 26.21 -5.82 -23.84
C GLU A 88 26.43 -7.33 -23.65
N LEU A 89 25.39 -8.15 -23.81
CA LEU A 89 25.50 -9.62 -23.71
C LEU A 89 24.90 -10.40 -24.88
N ASP A 90 24.34 -9.74 -25.90
CA ASP A 90 23.84 -10.41 -27.11
C ASP A 90 24.86 -10.42 -28.28
N ASP A 91 26.03 -9.81 -28.12
CA ASP A 91 27.08 -9.75 -29.17
C ASP A 91 28.18 -10.84 -29.03
N LYS A 92 27.92 -11.87 -28.21
CA LYS A 92 28.74 -13.10 -28.18
C LYS A 92 27.87 -14.33 -28.39
N LYS A 93 27.29 -14.46 -29.58
CA LYS A 93 26.85 -15.74 -30.11
C LYS A 93 27.54 -16.02 -31.42
#